data_AF-A0A1I8FUL2-F1
#
_entry.id   AF-A0A1I8FUL2-F1
#
_cell.length_a   1.000
_cell.length_b   1.000
_cell.length_c   1.000
_cell.angle_alpha   90.00
_cell.angle_beta   90.00
_cell.angle_gamma   90.00
#
_symmetry.space_group_name_H-M   'P 1'
#
loop_
_entity.id
_entity.type
_entity.pdbx_description
1 polymer ?
#
loop_
_entity_poly.entity_id
_entity_poly.type
_entity_poly.pdbx_seq_one_letter_code
_entity_poly.pdbx_strand_id
1 'polypeptide(L)'
;MVNPVRLRHSLCSRHALAPLFALMNNVLEVRLDAWKMVALLRRPIARRASSIGIWLQILTAISALAVVTNAVILGFTSEQIPKMVYQHTVGNYSNHNYIKWRLSRFNTSDFEESSRPVNNTEPVCYYRDFRYDEAPYKYRSEFWHVLAARMAFVLVFEHLVLFLKGLIDALVPDYPSKVRDEIKREREVFKSALFNQLKSHANVDVRTKDERDGDGEDGAAVA
;
A
#
# COMPACT_ATOMS: atom_id res chain seq x y z
N MET A 1 -0.27 -4.37 39.38
CA MET A 1 0.91 -4.23 38.50
C MET A 1 0.88 -5.32 37.44
N VAL A 2 0.37 -5.01 36.24
CA VAL A 2 0.36 -5.96 35.11
C VAL A 2 1.70 -5.85 34.41
N ASN A 3 2.43 -6.96 34.36
CA ASN A 3 3.80 -7.04 33.84
C ASN A 3 3.79 -6.78 32.31
N PRO A 4 4.31 -5.64 31.81
CA PRO A 4 4.15 -5.22 30.41
C PRO A 4 5.02 -6.01 29.40
N VAL A 5 5.82 -6.95 29.89
CA VAL A 5 6.64 -7.85 29.05
C VAL A 5 5.85 -9.09 28.64
N ARG A 6 4.91 -9.57 29.47
CA ARG A 6 4.12 -10.78 29.19
C ARG A 6 2.89 -10.52 28.29
N LEU A 7 2.49 -9.25 28.12
CA LEU A 7 1.40 -8.86 27.22
C LEU A 7 1.81 -8.75 25.74
N ARG A 8 3.11 -8.60 25.44
CA ARG A 8 3.57 -8.40 24.05
C ARG A 8 3.57 -9.69 23.23
N HIS A 9 3.82 -10.84 23.86
CA HIS A 9 3.63 -12.15 23.24
C HIS A 9 2.15 -12.47 22.97
N SER A 10 1.20 -11.84 23.67
CA SER A 10 -0.24 -12.05 23.46
C SER A 10 -0.88 -11.10 22.44
N LEU A 11 -0.14 -10.11 21.91
CA LEU A 11 -0.65 -9.27 20.81
C LEU A 11 -0.52 -9.97 19.44
N CYS A 12 0.55 -10.74 19.21
CA CYS A 12 0.71 -11.51 17.98
C CYS A 12 -0.37 -12.60 17.85
N SER A 13 -0.67 -13.30 18.94
CA SER A 13 -1.75 -14.31 18.98
C SER A 13 -3.15 -13.72 18.84
N ARG A 14 -3.37 -12.42 19.15
CA ARG A 14 -4.71 -11.81 19.10
C ARG A 14 -5.15 -11.41 17.69
N HIS A 15 -4.22 -11.23 16.76
CA HIS A 15 -4.50 -10.82 15.37
C HIS A 15 -3.99 -11.80 14.30
N ALA A 16 -3.26 -12.85 14.67
CA ALA A 16 -2.80 -13.87 13.73
C ALA A 16 -3.95 -14.67 13.05
N LEU A 17 -5.15 -14.65 13.62
CA LEU A 17 -6.34 -15.30 13.05
C LEU A 17 -7.13 -14.40 12.08
N ALA A 18 -6.78 -13.11 11.94
CA ALA A 18 -7.49 -12.19 11.05
C ALA A 18 -7.52 -12.66 9.58
N PRO A 19 -6.44 -13.22 9.00
CA PRO A 19 -6.48 -13.77 7.64
C PRO A 19 -7.45 -14.96 7.50
N LEU A 20 -7.59 -15.77 8.56
CA LEU A 20 -8.50 -16.93 8.56
C LEU A 20 -9.96 -16.48 8.59
N PHE A 21 -10.30 -15.47 9.38
CA PHE A 21 -11.65 -14.87 9.39
C PHE A 21 -11.96 -14.15 8.08
N ALA A 22 -10.99 -13.45 7.48
CA ALA A 22 -11.16 -12.83 6.17
C ALA A 22 -11.41 -13.88 5.08
N LEU A 23 -10.68 -15.00 5.08
CA LEU A 23 -10.89 -16.09 4.13
C LEU A 23 -12.29 -16.69 4.28
N MET A 24 -12.73 -16.95 5.51
CA MET A 24 -14.06 -17.50 5.77
C MET A 24 -15.16 -16.53 5.34
N ASN A 25 -14.99 -15.23 5.58
CA ASN A 25 -15.90 -14.20 5.10
C ASN A 25 -15.97 -14.19 3.57
N ASN A 26 -14.82 -14.15 2.88
CA ASN A 26 -14.76 -14.16 1.41
C ASN A 26 -15.45 -15.39 0.79
N VAL A 27 -15.34 -16.58 1.41
CA VAL A 27 -16.03 -17.80 0.94
C VAL A 27 -17.55 -17.66 1.08
N LEU A 28 -18.03 -17.14 2.21
CA LEU A 28 -19.45 -16.89 2.42
C LEU A 28 -19.96 -15.81 1.46
N GLU A 29 -19.20 -14.73 1.25
CA GLU A 29 -19.55 -13.61 0.38
C GLU A 29 -19.74 -14.05 -1.07
N VAL A 30 -18.81 -14.85 -1.62
CA VAL A 30 -18.96 -15.40 -2.99
C VAL A 30 -20.24 -16.22 -3.14
N ARG A 31 -20.62 -17.00 -2.13
CA ARG A 31 -21.84 -17.82 -2.16
C ARG A 31 -23.11 -16.98 -2.04
N LEU A 32 -23.10 -15.99 -1.14
CA LEU A 32 -24.21 -15.08 -0.92
C LEU A 32 -24.46 -14.16 -2.12
N ASP A 33 -23.39 -13.64 -2.74
CA ASP A 33 -23.50 -12.82 -3.95
C ASP A 33 -24.01 -13.63 -5.14
N ALA A 34 -23.57 -14.88 -5.30
CA ALA A 34 -24.11 -15.78 -6.32
C ALA A 34 -25.60 -16.06 -6.09
N TRP A 35 -26.00 -16.38 -4.85
CA TRP A 35 -27.41 -16.61 -4.51
C TRP A 35 -28.26 -15.37 -4.76
N LYS A 36 -27.77 -14.20 -4.37
CA LYS A 36 -28.44 -12.91 -4.62
C LYS A 36 -28.66 -12.64 -6.10
N MET A 37 -27.65 -12.90 -6.94
CA MET A 37 -27.77 -12.72 -8.40
C MET A 37 -28.75 -13.70 -9.06
N VAL A 38 -28.87 -14.94 -8.56
CA VAL A 38 -29.72 -15.98 -9.17
C VAL A 38 -31.15 -15.94 -8.64
N ALA A 39 -31.34 -15.75 -7.33
CA ALA A 39 -32.64 -15.91 -6.67
C ALA A 39 -33.35 -14.58 -6.35
N LEU A 40 -32.61 -13.49 -6.14
CA LEU A 40 -33.18 -12.22 -5.64
C LEU A 40 -33.21 -11.10 -6.68
N LEU A 41 -32.30 -11.08 -7.64
CA LEU A 41 -32.16 -9.99 -8.62
C LEU A 41 -32.69 -10.39 -10.00
N ARG A 42 -33.26 -9.41 -10.72
CA ARG A 42 -33.62 -9.58 -12.14
C ARG A 42 -32.35 -9.60 -12.99
N ARG A 43 -32.36 -10.41 -14.06
CA ARG A 43 -31.22 -10.59 -14.96
C ARG A 43 -30.68 -9.24 -15.50
N PRO A 44 -29.41 -8.90 -15.27
CA PRO A 44 -28.80 -7.68 -15.81
C PRO A 44 -28.44 -7.83 -17.30
N ILE A 45 -28.34 -6.70 -18.00
CA ILE A 45 -27.90 -6.65 -19.40
C ILE A 45 -26.39 -6.86 -19.46
N ALA A 46 -25.94 -7.80 -20.29
CA ALA A 46 -24.53 -8.10 -20.43
C ALA A 46 -23.77 -6.92 -21.06
N ARG A 47 -22.77 -6.41 -20.34
CA ARG A 47 -21.84 -5.38 -20.82
C ARG A 47 -20.43 -5.95 -20.82
N ARG A 48 -19.71 -5.84 -21.95
CA ARG A 48 -18.29 -6.22 -22.00
C ARG A 48 -17.46 -5.14 -21.31
N ALA A 49 -16.64 -5.55 -20.35
CA ALA A 49 -15.66 -4.69 -19.69
C ALA A 49 -14.30 -5.40 -19.74
N SER A 50 -13.25 -4.66 -20.14
CA SER A 50 -11.89 -5.20 -20.22
C SER A 50 -11.15 -5.19 -18.87
N SER A 51 -11.65 -4.43 -17.88
CA SER A 51 -11.06 -4.26 -16.54
C SER A 51 -12.13 -3.81 -15.54
N ILE A 52 -11.81 -3.86 -14.25
CA ILE A 52 -12.66 -3.39 -13.14
C ILE A 52 -12.83 -1.84 -13.13
N GLY A 53 -12.02 -1.11 -13.89
CA GLY A 53 -12.12 0.33 -14.08
C GLY A 53 -11.44 1.14 -12.97
N ILE A 54 -12.09 2.22 -12.52
CA ILE A 54 -11.57 3.18 -11.52
C ILE A 54 -11.15 2.50 -10.20
N TRP A 55 -11.80 1.40 -9.84
CA TRP A 55 -11.52 0.65 -8.62
C TRP A 55 -10.07 0.20 -8.51
N LEU A 56 -9.40 -0.11 -9.63
CA LEU A 56 -7.97 -0.48 -9.59
C LEU A 56 -7.10 0.69 -9.11
N GLN A 57 -7.41 1.91 -9.52
CA GLN A 57 -6.70 3.11 -9.07
C GLN A 57 -6.99 3.39 -7.59
N ILE A 58 -8.25 3.24 -7.16
CA ILE A 58 -8.64 3.40 -5.75
C ILE A 58 -7.92 2.39 -4.86
N LEU A 59 -7.93 1.10 -5.23
CA LEU A 59 -7.24 0.06 -4.47
C LEU A 59 -5.73 0.29 -4.42
N THR A 60 -5.15 0.79 -5.51
CA THR A 60 -3.73 1.17 -5.54
C THR A 60 -3.44 2.32 -4.58
N ALA A 61 -4.27 3.36 -4.56
CA ALA A 61 -4.13 4.47 -3.63
C ALA A 61 -4.29 4.03 -2.16
N ILE A 62 -5.30 3.21 -1.86
CA ILE A 62 -5.50 2.64 -0.52
C ILE A 62 -4.30 1.80 -0.10
N SER A 63 -3.75 0.99 -1.01
CA SER A 63 -2.55 0.18 -0.71
C SER A 63 -1.34 1.04 -0.36
N ALA A 64 -1.13 2.16 -1.07
CA ALA A 64 -0.04 3.09 -0.79
C ALA A 64 -0.22 3.78 0.57
N LEU A 65 -1.43 4.28 0.86
CA LEU A 65 -1.75 4.90 2.16
C LEU A 65 -1.63 3.91 3.32
N ALA A 66 -1.98 2.64 3.11
CA ALA A 66 -1.87 1.60 4.11
C ALA A 66 -0.41 1.35 4.50
N VAL A 67 0.53 1.38 3.55
CA VAL A 67 1.97 1.26 3.84
C VAL A 67 2.44 2.38 4.77
N VAL A 68 2.12 3.63 4.44
CA VAL A 68 2.50 4.80 5.25
C VAL A 68 1.88 4.72 6.64
N THR A 69 0.59 4.40 6.73
CA THR A 69 -0.13 4.30 8.00
C THR A 69 0.45 3.20 8.89
N ASN A 70 0.73 2.02 8.32
CA ASN A 70 1.35 0.91 9.05
C ASN A 70 2.76 1.27 9.54
N ALA A 71 3.54 1.99 8.73
CA ALA A 71 4.87 2.47 9.10
C ALA A 71 4.80 3.41 10.32
N VAL A 72 3.88 4.37 10.30
CA VAL A 72 3.66 5.32 11.41
C VAL A 72 3.19 4.59 12.66
N ILE A 73 2.22 3.67 12.54
CA ILE A 73 1.76 2.86 13.67
C ILE A 73 2.93 2.11 14.28
N LEU A 74 3.72 1.39 13.48
CA LEU A 74 4.89 0.66 13.95
C LEU A 74 5.95 1.58 14.56
N GLY A 75 6.17 2.76 14.00
CA GLY A 75 7.15 3.74 14.51
C GLY A 75 6.77 4.33 15.86
N PHE A 76 5.51 4.75 16.03
CA PHE A 76 5.10 5.53 17.19
C PHE A 76 4.53 4.69 18.33
N THR A 77 3.90 3.55 18.05
CA THR A 77 3.30 2.69 19.08
C THR A 77 4.29 1.69 19.67
N SER A 78 5.36 1.37 18.93
CA SER A 78 6.36 0.37 19.33
C SER A 78 7.32 0.93 20.38
N GLU A 79 7.71 0.08 21.35
CA GLU A 79 8.79 0.42 22.31
C GLU A 79 10.15 -0.05 21.81
N GLN A 80 10.21 -0.67 20.64
CA GLN A 80 11.45 -1.22 20.10
C GLN A 80 12.40 -0.09 19.70
N ILE A 81 11.89 1.01 19.14
CA ILE A 81 12.70 2.17 18.74
C ILE A 81 13.33 2.86 19.95
N PRO A 82 12.57 3.27 21.00
CA PRO A 82 13.18 3.85 22.19
C PRO A 82 14.18 2.92 22.89
N LYS A 83 13.94 1.60 22.91
CA LYS A 83 14.89 0.62 23.46
C LYS A 83 16.19 0.54 22.67
N MET A 84 16.09 0.53 21.34
CA MET A 84 17.25 0.55 20.45
C MET A 84 18.07 1.82 20.67
N VAL A 85 17.41 2.99 20.74
CA VAL A 85 18.06 4.27 21.04
C VAL A 85 18.76 4.22 22.41
N TYR A 86 18.09 3.72 23.45
CA TYR A 86 18.69 3.56 24.79
C TYR A 86 19.94 2.70 24.79
N GLN A 87 19.91 1.55 24.10
CA GLN A 87 21.07 0.65 24.01
C GLN A 87 22.25 1.32 23.31
N HIS A 88 21.99 2.13 22.28
CA HIS A 88 23.02 2.87 21.55
C HIS A 88 23.57 4.08 22.34
N THR A 89 22.73 4.83 23.05
CA THR A 89 23.17 6.05 23.75
C THR A 89 23.83 5.77 25.10
N VAL A 90 23.34 4.76 25.82
CA VAL A 90 23.83 4.42 27.17
C VAL A 90 24.95 3.36 27.12
N GLY A 91 25.19 2.74 25.95
CA GLY A 91 26.28 1.79 25.74
C GLY A 91 26.13 0.46 26.49
N ASN A 92 24.96 0.21 27.09
CA ASN A 92 24.65 -1.01 27.82
C ASN A 92 23.60 -1.81 27.04
N TYR A 93 23.98 -3.01 26.56
CA TYR A 93 23.05 -3.95 25.91
C TYR A 93 21.98 -4.51 26.88
N SER A 94 22.11 -4.24 28.18
CA SER A 94 21.15 -4.65 29.21
C SER A 94 20.01 -3.64 29.37
N ASN A 95 18.78 -4.16 29.36
CA ASN A 95 17.56 -3.36 29.55
C ASN A 95 17.23 -3.10 31.03
N HIS A 96 18.13 -3.40 31.98
CA HIS A 96 17.84 -3.32 33.42
C HIS A 96 17.39 -1.92 33.87
N ASN A 97 18.03 -0.86 33.35
CA ASN A 97 17.71 0.53 33.70
C ASN A 97 16.80 1.23 32.67
N TYR A 98 16.25 0.50 31.68
CA TYR A 98 15.43 1.09 30.62
C TYR A 98 14.18 1.79 31.16
N ILE A 99 13.51 1.19 32.14
CA ILE A 99 12.27 1.77 32.71
C ILE A 99 12.56 3.09 33.44
N LYS A 100 13.68 3.16 34.17
CA LYS A 100 14.13 4.40 34.83
C LYS A 100 14.53 5.48 33.81
N TRP A 101 15.11 5.09 32.67
CA TRP A 101 15.42 6.02 31.59
C TRP A 101 14.17 6.49 30.81
N ARG A 102 13.17 5.62 30.66
CA ARG A 102 11.94 5.89 29.89
C ARG A 102 10.92 6.76 30.63
N LEU A 103 10.96 6.76 31.97
CA LEU A 103 10.04 7.51 32.82
C LEU A 103 10.66 8.84 33.23
N SER A 104 9.87 9.91 33.21
CA SER A 104 10.22 11.20 33.80
C SER A 104 9.64 11.32 35.20
N ARG A 105 10.40 11.94 36.10
CA ARG A 105 9.98 12.24 37.47
C ARG A 105 9.16 13.54 37.48
N PHE A 106 8.10 13.59 38.27
CA PHE A 106 7.29 14.79 38.51
C PHE A 106 7.04 14.97 40.00
N ASN A 107 7.20 16.19 40.50
CA ASN A 107 6.90 16.53 41.89
C ASN A 107 5.42 16.86 42.04
N THR A 108 4.72 16.18 42.95
CA THR A 108 3.26 16.35 43.09
C THR A 108 2.87 17.70 43.72
N SER A 109 3.83 18.43 44.31
CA SER A 109 3.62 19.83 44.74
C SER A 109 3.32 20.77 43.58
N ASP A 110 3.87 20.47 42.40
CA ASP A 110 3.87 21.37 41.25
C ASP A 110 2.61 21.22 40.38
N PHE A 111 1.64 20.42 40.83
CA PHE A 111 0.31 20.37 40.22
C PHE A 111 -0.41 21.70 40.40
N GLU A 112 -1.08 22.14 39.33
CA GLU A 112 -2.08 23.20 39.40
C GLU A 112 -3.17 22.82 40.41
N GLU A 113 -3.64 23.80 41.18
CA GLU A 113 -4.55 23.59 42.30
C GLU A 113 -5.85 22.87 41.90
N SER A 114 -6.33 23.12 40.67
CA SER A 114 -7.51 22.47 40.07
C SER A 114 -7.31 20.99 39.72
N SER A 115 -6.06 20.58 39.47
CA SER A 115 -5.70 19.24 38.98
C SER A 115 -5.04 18.36 40.06
N ARG A 116 -4.89 18.88 41.28
CA ARG A 116 -4.24 18.17 42.38
C ARG A 116 -5.12 17.01 42.85
N PRO A 117 -4.56 15.79 43.00
CA PRO A 117 -5.33 14.65 43.50
C PRO A 117 -5.73 14.85 44.97
N VAL A 118 -6.95 14.43 45.32
CA VAL A 118 -7.55 14.58 46.67
C VAL A 118 -6.69 13.91 47.76
N ASN A 119 -6.07 12.78 47.44
CA ASN A 119 -5.13 12.08 48.33
C ASN A 119 -3.73 12.13 47.71
N ASN A 120 -2.91 13.09 48.15
CA ASN A 120 -1.54 13.27 47.67
C ASN A 120 -0.50 12.91 48.73
N THR A 121 -0.47 11.65 49.15
CA THR A 121 0.50 11.15 50.13
C THR A 121 1.90 10.93 49.54
N GLU A 122 1.98 10.78 48.22
CA GLU A 122 3.26 10.54 47.52
C GLU A 122 3.87 11.86 47.02
N PRO A 123 5.12 12.17 47.38
CA PRO A 123 5.76 13.42 46.96
C PRO A 123 6.16 13.40 45.48
N VAL A 124 6.24 12.23 44.85
CA VAL A 124 6.78 12.06 43.50
C VAL A 124 5.96 11.06 42.70
N CYS A 125 5.66 11.38 41.45
CA CYS A 125 5.09 10.43 40.49
C CYS A 125 5.96 10.31 39.23
N TYR A 126 5.73 9.24 38.47
CA TYR A 126 6.47 8.93 37.25
C TYR A 126 5.53 8.83 36.06
N TYR A 127 5.87 9.45 34.94
CA TYR A 127 5.07 9.43 33.72
C TYR A 127 5.94 9.18 32.48
N ARG A 128 5.31 8.71 31.40
CA ARG A 128 6.01 8.21 30.20
C ARG A 128 6.39 9.34 29.24
N ASP A 129 7.35 10.18 29.62
CA ASP A 129 7.91 11.23 28.77
C ASP A 129 9.43 11.36 28.97
N PHE A 130 10.08 12.26 28.22
CA PHE A 130 11.51 12.57 28.34
C PHE A 130 11.69 14.06 28.68
N ARG A 131 11.41 14.41 29.94
CA ARG A 131 11.51 15.77 30.48
C ARG A 131 12.55 15.83 31.60
N TYR A 132 13.00 17.04 31.93
CA TYR A 132 13.81 17.28 33.11
C TYR A 132 12.97 17.19 34.38
N ASP A 133 13.60 16.84 35.50
CA ASP A 133 12.93 16.56 36.77
C ASP A 133 12.50 17.84 37.53
N GLU A 134 12.97 19.01 37.09
CA GLU A 134 12.73 20.30 37.72
C GLU A 134 11.82 21.20 36.87
N ALA A 135 10.99 22.02 37.53
CA ALA A 135 10.19 23.05 36.87
C ALA A 135 11.10 24.01 36.07
N PRO A 136 10.80 24.34 34.81
CA PRO A 136 9.51 24.20 34.12
C PRO A 136 9.33 22.91 33.28
N TYR A 137 9.94 21.79 33.66
CA TYR A 137 9.74 20.46 33.05
C TYR A 137 9.94 20.43 31.52
N LYS A 138 11.02 21.05 31.04
CA LYS A 138 11.37 21.11 29.61
C LYS A 138 11.75 19.75 29.05
N TYR A 139 11.63 19.60 27.74
CA TYR A 139 12.09 18.40 27.02
C TYR A 139 13.60 18.22 27.13
N ARG A 140 13.99 16.97 27.32
CA ARG A 140 15.39 16.54 27.35
C ARG A 140 15.91 16.24 25.95
N SER A 141 17.23 16.18 25.76
CA SER A 141 17.83 15.84 24.45
C SER A 141 17.40 14.47 23.93
N GLU A 142 17.14 13.52 24.83
CA GLU A 142 16.73 12.15 24.57
C GLU A 142 15.35 12.09 23.89
N PHE A 143 14.48 13.05 24.18
CA PHE A 143 13.21 13.22 23.47
C PHE A 143 13.44 13.34 21.96
N TRP A 144 14.36 14.22 21.57
CA TRP A 144 14.66 14.52 20.17
C TRP A 144 15.36 13.37 19.48
N HIS A 145 16.26 12.65 20.16
CA HIS A 145 16.88 11.44 19.61
C HIS A 145 15.84 10.34 19.33
N VAL A 146 14.92 10.10 20.27
CA VAL A 146 13.84 9.11 20.07
C VAL A 146 12.88 9.54 18.97
N LEU A 147 12.52 10.82 18.91
CA LEU A 147 11.66 11.35 17.86
C LEU A 147 12.34 11.23 16.49
N ALA A 148 13.60 11.62 16.37
CA ALA A 148 14.38 11.49 15.14
C ALA A 148 14.48 10.03 14.69
N ALA A 149 14.76 9.10 15.61
CA ALA A 149 14.82 7.68 15.31
C ALA A 149 13.47 7.12 14.83
N ARG A 150 12.35 7.59 15.39
CA ARG A 150 11.00 7.22 14.92
C ARG A 150 10.75 7.72 13.50
N MET A 151 11.09 8.97 13.21
CA MET A 151 10.94 9.53 11.86
C MET A 151 11.83 8.82 10.85
N ALA A 152 13.09 8.53 11.21
CA ALA A 152 14.01 7.78 10.37
C ALA A 152 13.50 6.37 10.09
N PHE A 153 12.95 5.67 11.10
CA PHE A 153 12.33 4.37 10.91
C PHE A 153 11.17 4.41 9.91
N VAL A 154 10.28 5.40 10.01
CA VAL A 154 9.15 5.55 9.08
C VAL A 154 9.66 5.74 7.65
N LEU A 155 10.63 6.63 7.44
CA LEU A 155 11.21 6.89 6.12
C LEU A 155 11.88 5.63 5.54
N VAL A 156 12.73 4.95 6.31
CA VAL A 156 13.42 3.74 5.85
C VAL A 156 12.43 2.62 5.52
N PHE A 157 11.44 2.41 6.39
CA PHE A 157 10.43 1.38 6.18
C PHE A 157 9.58 1.67 4.94
N GLU A 158 9.17 2.92 4.74
CA GLU A 158 8.43 3.35 3.56
C GLU A 158 9.22 3.10 2.27
N HIS A 159 10.46 3.59 2.19
CA HIS A 159 11.30 3.40 1.00
C HIS A 159 11.59 1.92 0.73
N LEU A 160 11.79 1.10 1.77
CA LEU A 160 11.98 -0.33 1.64
C LEU A 160 10.74 -1.01 1.04
N VAL A 161 9.55 -0.71 1.56
CA VAL A 161 8.31 -1.35 1.06
C VAL A 161 7.98 -0.88 -0.36
N LEU A 162 8.18 0.40 -0.68
CA LEU A 162 8.00 0.92 -2.03
C LEU A 162 9.00 0.30 -3.02
N PHE A 163 10.26 0.14 -2.60
CA PHE A 163 11.27 -0.56 -3.39
C PHE A 163 10.89 -2.02 -3.64
N LEU A 164 10.47 -2.75 -2.60
CA LEU A 164 10.03 -4.13 -2.73
C LEU A 164 8.80 -4.26 -3.64
N LYS A 165 7.84 -3.32 -3.54
CA LYS A 165 6.71 -3.25 -4.46
C LYS A 165 7.19 -3.08 -5.91
N GLY A 166 8.06 -2.10 -6.16
CA GLY A 166 8.60 -1.86 -7.51
C GLY A 166 9.38 -3.07 -8.05
N LEU A 167 10.09 -3.79 -7.18
CA LEU A 167 10.77 -5.03 -7.55
C LEU A 167 9.79 -6.15 -7.91
N ILE A 168 8.70 -6.30 -7.16
CA ILE A 168 7.64 -7.27 -7.51
C ILE A 168 6.99 -6.91 -8.84
N ASP A 169 6.67 -5.63 -9.06
CA ASP A 169 6.07 -5.14 -10.31
C ASP A 169 7.05 -5.32 -11.49
N ALA A 170 8.36 -5.28 -11.26
CA ALA A 170 9.37 -5.54 -12.29
C ALA A 170 9.58 -7.04 -12.58
N LEU A 171 9.46 -7.90 -11.56
CA LEU A 171 9.66 -9.34 -11.70
C LEU A 171 8.43 -10.07 -12.27
N VAL A 172 7.22 -9.60 -11.95
CA VAL A 172 5.98 -10.25 -12.34
C VAL A 172 5.39 -9.56 -13.58
N PRO A 173 5.40 -10.20 -14.75
CA PRO A 173 4.78 -9.61 -15.93
C PRO A 173 3.25 -9.55 -15.77
N ASP A 174 2.65 -8.41 -16.16
CA ASP A 174 1.21 -8.14 -16.01
C ASP A 174 0.29 -9.19 -16.65
N TYR A 175 0.79 -9.94 -17.64
CA TYR A 175 0.03 -10.96 -18.34
C TYR A 175 0.87 -12.22 -18.57
N PRO A 176 0.26 -13.41 -18.41
CA PRO A 176 0.95 -14.68 -18.59
C PRO A 176 1.40 -14.86 -20.05
N SER A 177 2.49 -15.60 -20.25
CA SER A 177 3.11 -15.85 -21.57
C SER A 177 2.13 -16.40 -22.59
N LYS A 178 1.28 -17.36 -22.20
CA LYS A 178 0.28 -17.94 -23.11
C LYS A 178 -0.66 -16.90 -23.74
N VAL A 179 -1.13 -15.94 -22.93
CA VAL A 179 -2.03 -14.87 -23.42
C VAL A 179 -1.25 -13.90 -24.30
N ARG A 180 0.01 -13.61 -23.97
CA ARG A 180 0.91 -12.79 -24.81
C ARG A 180 1.04 -13.39 -26.21
N ASP A 181 1.27 -14.68 -26.26
CA ASP A 181 1.55 -15.39 -27.50
C ASP A 181 0.29 -15.48 -28.36
N GLU A 182 -0.87 -15.70 -27.75
CA GLU A 182 -2.15 -15.69 -28.47
C GLU A 182 -2.48 -14.28 -29.01
N ILE A 183 -2.31 -13.22 -28.21
CA ILE A 183 -2.53 -11.83 -28.67
C ILE A 183 -1.58 -11.47 -29.83
N LYS A 184 -0.32 -11.92 -29.76
CA LYS A 184 0.64 -11.72 -30.86
C LYS A 184 0.19 -12.45 -32.13
N ARG A 185 -0.26 -13.71 -31.99
CA ARG A 185 -0.76 -14.52 -33.10
C ARG A 185 -1.97 -13.88 -33.77
N GLU A 186 -2.96 -13.44 -33.00
CA GLU A 186 -4.13 -12.74 -33.53
C GLU A 186 -3.73 -11.45 -34.26
N ARG A 187 -2.77 -10.70 -33.72
CA ARG A 187 -2.27 -9.46 -34.33
C ARG A 187 -1.56 -9.71 -35.67
N GLU A 188 -0.80 -10.78 -35.79
CA GLU A 188 -0.12 -11.16 -37.03
C GLU A 188 -1.10 -11.61 -38.13
N VAL A 189 -2.09 -12.42 -37.75
CA VAL A 189 -3.16 -12.85 -38.67
C VAL A 189 -3.93 -11.63 -39.20
N PHE A 190 -4.29 -10.70 -38.32
CA PHE A 190 -4.99 -9.46 -38.71
C PHE A 190 -4.15 -8.59 -39.67
N LYS A 191 -2.86 -8.41 -39.40
CA LYS A 191 -1.96 -7.64 -40.27
C LYS A 191 -1.87 -8.24 -41.68
N SER A 192 -1.77 -9.56 -41.77
CA SER A 192 -1.67 -10.27 -43.05
C SER A 192 -2.97 -10.15 -43.85
N ALA A 193 -4.13 -10.25 -43.19
CA ALA A 193 -5.43 -10.05 -43.84
C ALA A 193 -5.62 -8.62 -44.35
N LEU A 194 -5.23 -7.61 -43.56
CA LEU A 194 -5.30 -6.20 -43.95
C LEU A 194 -4.38 -5.90 -45.15
N PHE A 195 -3.16 -6.42 -45.15
CA PHE A 195 -2.22 -6.24 -46.26
C PHE A 195 -2.75 -6.82 -47.57
N ASN A 196 -3.34 -8.01 -47.52
CA ASN A 196 -3.93 -8.64 -48.71
C ASN A 196 -5.12 -7.84 -49.26
N GLN A 197 -5.96 -7.27 -48.38
CA GLN A 197 -7.07 -6.38 -48.78
C GLN A 197 -6.55 -5.08 -49.41
N LEU A 198 -5.56 -4.43 -48.81
CA LEU A 198 -4.95 -3.22 -49.37
C LEU A 198 -4.31 -3.50 -50.74
N LYS A 199 -3.63 -4.65 -50.88
CA LYS A 199 -3.05 -5.07 -52.16
C LYS A 199 -4.11 -5.31 -53.23
N SER A 200 -5.25 -5.92 -52.90
CA SER A 200 -6.33 -6.12 -53.87
C SER A 200 -6.97 -4.79 -54.30
N HIS A 201 -7.15 -3.84 -53.37
CA HIS A 201 -7.65 -2.50 -53.70
C HIS A 201 -6.69 -1.73 -54.61
N ALA A 202 -5.39 -1.72 -54.29
CA ALA A 202 -4.37 -1.07 -55.12
C ALA A 202 -4.31 -1.66 -56.54
N ASN A 203 -4.48 -2.98 -56.67
CA ASN A 203 -4.46 -3.64 -57.99
C ASN A 203 -5.68 -3.28 -58.85
N VAL A 204 -6.84 -3.01 -58.22
CA VAL A 204 -8.06 -2.55 -58.90
C VAL A 204 -7.93 -1.09 -59.35
N ASP A 205 -7.32 -0.23 -58.53
CA ASP A 205 -7.07 1.18 -58.88
C ASP A 205 -6.08 1.31 -60.06
N VAL A 206 -5.04 0.48 -60.09
CA VAL A 206 -4.11 0.42 -61.23
C VAL A 206 -4.85 -0.03 -62.49
N ARG A 207 -5.67 -1.07 -62.40
CA ARG A 207 -6.42 -1.60 -63.54
C ARG A 207 -7.45 -0.61 -64.10
N THR A 208 -8.17 0.11 -63.24
CA THR A 208 -9.11 1.17 -63.66
C THR A 208 -8.42 2.44 -64.14
N LYS A 209 -7.14 2.63 -63.83
CA LYS A 209 -6.34 3.70 -64.42
C LYS A 209 -5.84 3.31 -65.82
N ASP A 210 -5.34 2.08 -65.98
CA ASP A 210 -4.97 1.54 -67.30
C ASP A 210 -6.17 1.52 -68.27
N GLU A 211 -7.38 1.16 -67.82
CA GLU A 211 -8.60 1.22 -68.66
C GLU A 211 -8.96 2.66 -69.06
N ARG A 212 -8.78 3.65 -68.17
CA ARG A 212 -9.05 5.07 -68.49
C ARG A 212 -8.02 5.69 -69.42
N ASP A 213 -6.74 5.33 -69.24
CA ASP A 213 -5.66 5.82 -70.09
C ASP A 213 -5.73 5.16 -71.49
N GLY A 214 -6.20 3.91 -71.59
CA GLY A 214 -6.44 3.21 -72.86
C GLY A 214 -7.62 3.75 -73.67
N ASP A 215 -8.77 4.03 -73.04
CA ASP A 215 -9.94 4.61 -73.73
C ASP A 215 -9.68 6.06 -74.22
N GLY A 216 -8.71 6.76 -73.63
CA GLY A 216 -8.31 8.11 -74.02
C GLY A 216 -7.47 8.18 -75.30
N GLU A 217 -6.71 7.13 -75.63
CA GLU A 217 -5.90 7.08 -76.86
C GLU A 217 -6.72 6.70 -78.09
N ASP A 218 -7.72 5.81 -77.94
CA ASP A 218 -8.59 5.39 -79.06
C ASP A 218 -9.57 6.50 -79.52
N GLY A 219 -9.91 7.44 -78.64
CA GLY A 219 -10.75 8.61 -78.96
C GLY A 219 -10.03 9.76 -79.67
N ALA A 220 -8.69 9.82 -79.61
CA ALA A 220 -7.89 10.87 -80.24
C ALA A 220 -7.39 10.51 -81.66
N ALA A 221 -7.56 9.25 -82.08
CA ALA A 221 -7.11 8.75 -83.39
C ALA A 221 -8.18 8.81 -84.51
N VAL A 222 -9.35 9.43 -84.26
CA VAL A 222 -10.49 9.48 -85.22
C VAL A 222 -10.89 10.93 -85.60
N ALA A 223 -9.97 11.90 -85.54
CA ALA A 223 -10.19 13.27 -86.05
C ALA A 223 -9.17 13.64 -87.13
#